data_AF-A0A8J7L0Q4-F1
#
_entry.id   AF-A0A8J7L0Q4-F1
#
_cell.length_a   1.000
_cell.length_b   1.000
_cell.length_c   1.000
_cell.angle_alpha   90.00
_cell.angle_beta   90.00
_cell.angle_gamma   90.00
#
_symmetry.space_group_name_H-M   'P 1'
#
loop_
_entity.id
_entity.type
_entity.pdbx_description
1 polymer ?
#
loop_
_entity_poly.entity_id
_entity_poly.type
_entity_poly.pdbx_seq_one_letter_code
_entity_poly.pdbx_strand_id
1 'polypeptide(L)' 'MRKTETRTTRNFLDATSVNLLLNEARMDERRGCADVFAARLERLAVHITGNRLGSIDAAELLRDVAQRIQNDAQESR' A
#
# COMPACT_ATOMS: atom_id res chain seq x y z
N MET A 1 6.56 -49.05 -32.83
CA MET A 1 6.27 -47.59 -32.81
C MET A 1 5.90 -47.22 -31.37
N ARG A 2 6.76 -46.47 -30.65
CA ARG A 2 6.56 -46.13 -29.24
C ARG A 2 5.60 -44.94 -29.14
N LYS A 3 4.51 -45.09 -28.39
CA LYS A 3 3.53 -44.03 -28.13
C LYS A 3 4.23 -42.95 -27.29
N THR A 4 4.33 -41.74 -27.83
CA THR A 4 4.76 -40.56 -27.07
C THR A 4 3.57 -40.10 -26.24
N GLU A 5 3.56 -40.51 -24.98
CA GLU A 5 2.67 -39.94 -23.96
C GLU A 5 2.90 -38.43 -23.92
N THR A 6 1.85 -37.67 -24.22
CA THR A 6 1.79 -36.24 -23.98
C THR A 6 1.99 -36.02 -22.49
N ARG A 7 3.23 -35.72 -22.12
CA ARG A 7 3.60 -35.22 -20.80
C ARG A 7 3.01 -33.82 -20.69
N THR A 8 1.72 -33.76 -20.37
CA THR A 8 1.04 -32.56 -19.89
C THR A 8 1.74 -32.19 -18.59
N THR A 9 2.79 -31.38 -18.71
CA THR A 9 3.29 -30.57 -17.61
C THR A 9 2.11 -29.76 -17.12
N ARG A 10 1.51 -30.26 -16.03
CA ARG A 10 0.54 -29.58 -15.17
C ARG A 10 0.95 -28.11 -15.08
N ASN A 11 0.26 -27.24 -15.81
CA ASN A 11 0.38 -25.78 -15.70
C ASN A 11 0.11 -25.45 -14.22
N PHE A 12 1.17 -25.34 -13.42
CA PHE A 12 1.04 -25.22 -11.97
C PHE A 12 0.50 -23.85 -11.55
N LEU A 13 0.38 -22.92 -12.50
CA LEU A 13 -0.26 -21.63 -12.33
C LEU A 13 -0.96 -21.30 -13.66
N ASP A 14 -2.26 -21.55 -13.74
CA ASP A 14 -3.08 -20.97 -14.80
C ASP A 14 -3.00 -19.44 -14.71
N ALA A 15 -3.01 -18.72 -15.83
CA ALA A 15 -2.93 -17.25 -15.81
C ALA A 15 -4.04 -16.62 -14.94
N THR A 16 -5.19 -17.29 -14.84
CA THR A 16 -6.29 -16.95 -13.92
C THR A 16 -5.88 -17.02 -12.45
N SER A 17 -5.13 -18.06 -12.05
CA SER A 17 -4.65 -18.23 -10.68
C SER A 17 -3.58 -17.20 -10.29
N VAL A 18 -2.70 -16.82 -11.23
CA VAL A 18 -1.72 -15.76 -11.00
C VAL A 18 -2.40 -14.40 -10.82
N ASN A 19 -3.40 -14.09 -11.65
CA ASN A 19 -4.16 -12.85 -11.52
C ASN A 19 -4.92 -12.77 -10.18
N LEU A 20 -5.44 -13.89 -9.68
CA LEU A 20 -6.08 -13.96 -8.36
C LEU A 20 -5.09 -13.60 -7.25
N LEU A 21 -3.92 -14.26 -7.23
CA LEU A 21 -2.87 -14.00 -6.24
C LEU A 21 -2.36 -12.56 -6.30
N LEU A 22 -2.21 -11.99 -7.50
CA LEU A 22 -1.82 -10.58 -7.67
C LEU A 22 -2.89 -9.62 -7.15
N ASN A 23 -4.17 -9.95 -7.32
CA ASN A 23 -5.25 -9.13 -6.80
C ASN A 23 -5.31 -9.17 -5.28
N GLU A 24 -5.15 -10.35 -4.67
CA GLU A 24 -5.06 -10.51 -3.22
C GLU A 24 -3.88 -9.70 -2.65
N ALA A 25 -2.69 -9.85 -3.23
CA ALA A 25 -1.51 -9.10 -2.82
C ALA A 25 -1.70 -7.58 -2.92
N ARG A 26 -2.32 -7.08 -3.99
CA ARG A 26 -2.65 -5.65 -4.15
C ARG A 26 -3.65 -5.16 -3.11
N MET A 27 -4.63 -5.98 -2.75
CA MET A 27 -5.62 -5.61 -1.74
C MET A 27 -4.99 -5.56 -0.34
N ASP A 28 -4.11 -6.50 -0.03
CA ASP A 28 -3.39 -6.50 1.24
C ASP A 28 -2.39 -5.34 1.33
N GLU A 29 -1.68 -5.02 0.25
CA GLU A 29 -0.84 -3.81 0.17
C GLU A 29 -1.67 -2.54 0.43
N ARG A 30 -2.82 -2.39 -0.25
CA ARG A 30 -3.71 -1.25 -0.05
C ARG A 30 -4.18 -1.13 1.39
N ARG A 31 -4.49 -2.26 2.03
CA ARG A 31 -4.91 -2.28 3.44
C ARG A 31 -3.77 -1.88 4.37
N GLY A 32 -2.57 -2.44 4.16
CA GLY A 32 -1.38 -2.03 4.91
C GLY A 32 -1.07 -0.53 4.77
N CYS A 33 -1.17 0.02 3.55
CA CYS A 33 -1.02 1.45 3.32
C CYS A 33 -2.09 2.28 4.04
N ALA A 34 -3.35 1.83 4.05
CA ALA A 34 -4.43 2.50 4.77
C ALA A 34 -4.19 2.50 6.28
N ASP A 35 -3.74 1.40 6.87
CA ASP A 35 -3.45 1.28 8.30
C ASP A 35 -2.30 2.22 8.71
N VAL A 36 -1.23 2.27 7.91
CA VAL A 36 -0.11 3.20 8.14
C VAL A 36 -0.57 4.65 8.06
N PHE A 37 -1.42 4.99 7.08
CA PHE A 37 -1.94 6.35 6.92
C PHE A 37 -2.85 6.75 8.09
N ALA A 38 -3.75 5.86 8.52
CA ALA A 38 -4.60 6.08 9.68
C ALA A 38 -3.78 6.33 10.96
N ALA A 39 -2.76 5.50 11.22
CA ALA A 39 -1.87 5.67 12.37
C ALA A 39 -1.06 6.98 12.31
N ARG A 40 -0.78 7.50 11.12
CA ARG A 40 -0.11 8.80 10.95
C ARG A 40 -1.06 9.97 11.21
N LEU A 41 -2.31 9.88 10.73
CA LEU A 41 -3.35 10.87 11.02
C LEU A 41 -3.64 10.99 12.52
N GLU A 42 -3.72 9.85 13.22
CA GLU A 42 -3.94 9.85 14.68
C GLU A 42 -2.79 10.57 15.41
N ARG A 43 -1.53 10.28 15.04
CA ARG A 43 -0.37 10.98 15.61
C ARG A 43 -0.38 12.49 15.33
N LEU A 44 -0.84 12.90 14.16
CA LEU A 44 -1.00 14.32 13.84
C LEU A 44 -2.09 14.97 14.70
N ALA A 45 -3.22 14.31 14.88
CA ALA A 45 -4.30 14.81 15.74
C ALA A 45 -3.82 14.99 17.19
N VAL A 46 -3.11 13.99 17.73
CA VAL A 46 -2.49 14.07 19.06
C VAL A 46 -1.48 15.22 19.14
N HIS A 47 -0.65 15.41 18.12
CA HIS A 47 0.34 16.50 18.10
C HIS A 47 -0.32 17.89 18.06
N ILE A 48 -1.31 18.08 17.17
CA ILE A 48 -2.04 19.34 17.03
C ILE A 48 -2.75 19.71 18.33
N THR A 49 -3.45 18.74 18.93
CA THR A 49 -4.21 18.95 20.17
C THR A 49 -3.29 19.11 21.39
N GLY A 50 -2.25 18.28 21.50
CA GLY A 50 -1.28 18.31 22.61
C GLY A 50 -0.48 19.60 22.67
N ASN A 51 -0.10 20.15 21.51
CA ASN A 51 0.65 21.41 21.43
C ASN A 51 -0.24 22.65 21.29
N ARG A 52 -1.57 22.49 21.27
CA ARG A 52 -2.54 23.59 21.07
C ARG A 52 -2.20 24.45 19.85
N LEU A 53 -1.83 23.81 18.74
CA LEU A 53 -1.48 24.52 17.51
C LEU A 53 -2.66 25.38 17.04
N GLY A 54 -2.34 26.59 16.57
CA GLY A 54 -3.33 27.44 15.90
C GLY A 54 -3.79 26.82 14.58
N SER A 55 -4.92 27.28 14.07
CA SER A 55 -5.47 26.78 12.80
C SER A 55 -4.49 26.94 11.62
N ILE A 56 -3.69 28.02 11.63
CA ILE A 56 -2.65 28.28 10.63
C ILE A 56 -1.51 27.27 10.76
N ASP A 57 -0.92 27.14 11.95
CA ASP A 57 0.21 26.23 12.20
C ASP A 57 -0.16 24.76 11.93
N ALA A 58 -1.38 24.37 12.32
CA ALA A 58 -1.90 23.05 12.03
C ALA A 58 -2.05 22.81 10.52
N ALA A 59 -2.53 23.80 9.76
CA ALA A 59 -2.64 23.68 8.30
C ALA A 59 -1.26 23.60 7.62
N GLU A 60 -0.26 24.34 8.09
CA GLU A 60 1.11 24.25 7.58
C GLU A 60 1.74 22.89 7.88
N LEU A 61 1.59 22.38 9.10
CA LEU A 61 2.03 21.04 9.48
C LEU A 61 1.40 19.97 8.59
N LEU A 62 0.10 20.05 8.32
CA LEU A 62 -0.59 19.12 7.43
C LEU A 62 -0.05 19.17 6.00
N ARG A 63 0.28 20.35 5.48
CA ARG A 63 0.88 20.51 4.13
C ARG A 63 2.29 19.93 4.06
N ASP A 64 3.14 20.19 5.05
CA ASP A 64 4.50 19.62 5.12
C ASP A 64 4.44 18.09 5.18
N VAL A 65 3.54 17.53 6.00
CA VAL A 65 3.37 16.08 6.07
C VAL A 65 2.81 15.50 4.78
N ALA A 66 1.87 16.17 4.11
CA ALA A 66 1.38 15.74 2.80
C ALA A 66 2.51 15.72 1.75
N GLN A 67 3.37 16.75 1.73
CA GLN A 67 4.51 16.81 0.82
C GLN A 67 5.49 15.66 1.09
N ARG A 68 5.79 15.36 2.35
CA ARG A 68 6.66 14.23 2.73
C ARG A 68 6.08 12.90 2.26
N ILE A 69 4.78 12.67 2.45
CA ILE A 69 4.12 11.44 1.98
C ILE A 69 4.22 11.30 0.47
N GLN A 70 4.04 12.40 -0.28
CA GLN A 70 4.19 12.39 -1.72
C GLN A 70 5.64 12.06 -2.14
N ASN A 71 6.63 12.62 -1.44
CA ASN A 71 8.04 12.32 -1.68
C ASN A 71 8.35 10.84 -1.39
N ASP A 72 7.94 10.32 -0.22
CA ASP A 72 8.11 8.92 0.18
C ASP A 72 7.53 7.96 -0.87
N ALA A 73 6.36 8.32 -1.44
CA ALA A 73 5.68 7.54 -2.47
C ALA A 73 6.39 7.60 -3.85
N GLN A 74 7.19 8.64 -4.12
CA GLN A 74 8.02 8.71 -5.34
C GLN A 74 9.35 7.98 -5.16
N GLU A 75 9.92 7.97 -3.95
CA GLU A 75 11.19 7.29 -3.62
C GLU A 75 11.04 5.77 -3.52
N SER A 76 9.84 5.27 -3.18
CA SER A 76 9.56 3.83 -3.07
C SER A 76 9.27 3.14 -4.41
N ARG A 77 9.58 3.78 -5.55
CA ARG A 77 9.24 3.34 -6.91
C ARG A 77 10.48 2.99 -7.72
#